data_AF-A0A292RYK1-F1
#
_entry.id   AF-A0A292RYK1-F1
#
_cell.length_a   1.000
_cell.length_b   1.000
_cell.length_c   1.000
_cell.angle_alpha   90.00
_cell.angle_beta   90.00
_cell.angle_gamma   90.00
#
_symmetry.space_group_name_H-M   'P 1'
#
loop_
_entity.id
_entity.type
_entity.pdbx_description
1 polymer ?
#
loop_
_entity_poly.entity_id
_entity_poly.type
_entity_poly.pdbx_seq_one_letter_code
_entity_poly.pdbx_strand_id
1 'polypeptide(L)'
;MENIIEILNNKGGMLSSDLSDELVNQGFSEVAARKKISRCCNSSNGMVLRLPYLTFPHRAKFVYLREEGYSERFYSNLYDALNKTNSVYSHTFNLLKCHYGVLNENRFKVYSSSPEISSKHINHATLLNNLIKLKLCEYKNINDIRYIYLTESAWDEKRAIAIEKIELLLIDMLKEWLKRTNLGSFNAIDKLSNYGYFYWDISSPSFISPFLTKDNYNKTIKHGFVVADIVYNIVDENTIKYFVNKLNIVKANKNNRPVIPILIAQGYTKEAFKTGRNKGIIIVTPEILFGKDVANLFENLLYKLSNIAAAATKDIEEFLKLYDQLAKIQGSATHLYGDLFEFIIGVAYREFLPITSFEIGKLVHISTGNKREIDVYIKTSNNAVYFIECKGYSQKTMVNENEAKYWIEKVPLLRKWGLENIENFDKLEQHYEFITTSDFTSKAKEVFEEFNKRTKKYQVVYLNGQQLLELIKLKNINSKDKIIKTLNEHYFKMEI
;
A
#
# COMPACT_ATOMS: atom_id res chain seq x y z
N MET A 1 7.94 43.45 13.20
CA MET A 1 7.19 42.18 13.20
C MET A 1 6.22 42.20 12.03
N GLU A 2 5.53 43.33 11.81
CA GLU A 2 4.65 43.61 10.67
C GLU A 2 5.20 43.18 9.31
N ASN A 3 6.41 43.57 8.89
CA ASN A 3 6.94 43.13 7.58
C ASN A 3 6.96 41.61 7.38
N ILE A 4 7.27 40.84 8.43
CA ILE A 4 7.32 39.37 8.35
C ILE A 4 5.90 38.80 8.24
N ILE A 5 4.98 39.34 9.03
CA ILE A 5 3.57 38.93 8.98
C ILE A 5 2.98 39.27 7.61
N GLU A 6 3.27 40.45 7.08
CA GLU A 6 2.83 40.87 5.74
C GLU A 6 3.37 39.96 4.63
N ILE A 7 4.68 39.65 4.65
CA ILE A 7 5.28 38.73 3.68
C ILE A 7 4.59 37.35 3.76
N LEU A 8 4.44 36.80 4.96
CA LEU A 8 3.82 35.48 5.14
C LEU A 8 2.33 35.50 4.82
N ASN A 9 1.60 36.59 5.06
CA ASN A 9 0.20 36.71 4.63
C ASN A 9 0.09 36.70 3.09
N ASN A 10 1.00 37.40 2.41
CA ASN A 10 0.97 37.54 0.95
C ASN A 10 1.49 36.30 0.22
N LYS A 11 2.55 35.65 0.73
CA LYS A 11 3.25 34.55 0.06
C LYS A 11 3.07 33.18 0.73
N GLY A 12 2.56 33.17 1.96
CA GLY A 12 2.38 31.99 2.80
C GLY A 12 3.66 31.53 3.48
N GLY A 13 3.57 30.40 4.20
CA GLY A 13 4.74 29.77 4.82
C GLY A 13 5.92 29.54 3.86
N MET A 14 7.16 29.71 4.31
CA MET A 14 8.35 29.58 3.47
C MET A 14 9.61 29.25 4.28
N LEU A 15 10.74 28.99 3.61
CA LEU A 15 12.01 28.80 4.30
C LEU A 15 12.50 30.10 4.94
N SER A 16 13.15 29.98 6.09
CA SER A 16 13.76 31.11 6.78
C SER A 16 14.86 31.79 5.96
N SER A 17 15.48 31.09 5.01
CA SER A 17 16.40 31.66 4.03
C SER A 17 15.65 32.52 3.01
N ASP A 18 14.58 32.00 2.43
CA ASP A 18 13.76 32.72 1.45
C ASP A 18 13.12 33.97 2.10
N LEU A 19 12.61 33.84 3.32
CA LEU A 19 12.10 34.97 4.11
C LEU A 19 13.19 36.00 4.42
N SER A 20 14.45 35.56 4.59
CA SER A 20 15.57 36.47 4.78
C SER A 20 15.86 37.25 3.50
N ASP A 21 15.80 36.60 2.34
CA ASP A 21 16.04 37.22 1.04
C ASP A 21 14.95 38.26 0.73
N GLU A 22 13.68 37.97 1.05
CA GLU A 22 12.58 38.93 0.94
C GLU A 22 12.79 40.18 1.81
N LEU A 23 13.30 40.02 3.03
CA LEU A 23 13.64 41.15 3.89
C LEU A 23 14.85 41.92 3.35
N VAL A 24 15.84 41.24 2.78
CA VAL A 24 16.99 41.92 2.14
C VAL A 24 16.53 42.75 0.95
N ASN A 25 15.59 42.24 0.15
CA ASN A 25 14.96 43.00 -0.94
C ASN A 25 14.16 44.22 -0.45
N GLN A 26 13.70 44.22 0.80
CA GLN A 26 13.09 45.38 1.46
C GLN A 26 14.13 46.33 2.12
N GLY A 27 15.42 46.13 1.89
CA GLY A 27 16.51 47.02 2.35
C GLY A 27 17.16 46.64 3.69
N PHE A 28 16.84 45.47 4.26
CA PHE A 28 17.54 44.99 5.46
C PHE A 28 18.89 44.35 5.12
N SER A 29 19.88 44.46 6.00
CA SER A 29 21.10 43.62 5.88
C SER A 29 20.80 42.16 6.22
N GLU A 30 21.55 41.20 5.67
CA GLU A 30 21.35 39.77 5.97
C GLU A 30 21.34 39.46 7.48
N VAL A 31 22.26 40.08 8.23
CA VAL A 31 22.36 39.89 9.68
C VAL A 31 21.11 40.44 10.39
N ALA A 32 20.63 41.62 9.95
CA ALA A 32 19.42 42.21 10.49
C ALA A 32 18.18 41.35 10.18
N ALA A 33 18.06 40.87 8.94
CA ALA A 33 16.98 39.98 8.50
C ALA A 33 16.92 38.69 9.33
N ARG A 34 18.04 37.97 9.46
CA ARG A 34 18.14 36.74 10.28
C ARG A 34 17.78 36.98 11.75
N LYS A 35 18.31 38.06 12.35
CA LYS A 35 17.97 38.44 13.74
C LYS A 35 16.48 38.78 13.88
N LYS A 36 15.89 39.49 12.91
CA LYS A 36 14.47 39.87 12.91
C LYS A 36 13.56 38.64 12.84
N ILE A 37 13.85 37.70 11.93
CA ILE A 37 13.14 36.41 11.84
C ILE A 37 13.23 35.66 13.17
N SER A 38 14.44 35.57 13.75
CA SER A 38 14.62 34.84 15.01
C SER A 38 13.86 35.42 16.19
N ARG A 39 13.86 36.75 16.33
CA ARG A 39 13.08 37.44 17.36
C ARG A 39 11.58 37.25 17.16
N CYS A 40 11.09 37.28 15.92
CA CYS A 40 9.66 37.11 15.64
C CYS A 40 9.20 35.69 15.96
N CYS A 41 9.95 34.66 15.55
CA CYS A 41 9.60 33.27 15.85
C CYS A 41 9.68 32.89 17.34
N ASN A 42 10.45 33.65 18.13
CA ASN A 42 10.59 33.45 19.58
C ASN A 42 9.69 34.39 20.40
N SER A 43 8.83 35.18 19.74
CA SER A 43 7.95 36.11 20.44
C SER A 43 6.89 35.38 21.27
N SER A 44 6.55 35.93 22.43
CA SER A 44 5.53 35.39 23.33
C SER A 44 4.12 35.36 22.72
N ASN A 45 3.83 36.19 21.71
CA ASN A 45 2.53 36.14 21.01
C ASN A 45 2.37 34.88 20.14
N GLY A 46 3.49 34.25 19.74
CA GLY A 46 3.55 33.04 18.93
C GLY A 46 2.80 33.10 17.59
N MET A 47 2.63 34.29 17.01
CA MET A 47 1.96 34.48 15.71
C MET A 47 2.75 33.87 14.55
N VAL A 48 4.08 33.94 14.61
CA VAL A 48 4.98 33.36 13.60
C VAL A 48 5.62 32.11 14.19
N LEU A 49 5.41 30.97 13.56
CA LEU A 49 5.87 29.67 14.03
C LEU A 49 6.98 29.12 13.14
N ARG A 50 7.79 28.23 13.72
CA ARG A 50 8.76 27.41 13.00
C ARG A 50 8.30 25.98 13.05
N LEU A 51 8.27 25.29 11.91
CA LEU A 51 7.97 23.87 11.87
C LEU A 51 9.16 23.09 12.46
N PRO A 52 9.00 22.41 13.61
CA PRO A 52 10.09 21.67 14.25
C PRO A 52 10.39 20.37 13.50
N TYR A 53 11.44 19.65 13.93
CA TYR A 53 11.81 18.29 13.47
C TYR A 53 12.20 18.10 11.99
N LEU A 54 11.72 18.94 11.07
CA LEU A 54 12.18 18.95 9.68
C LEU A 54 13.59 19.55 9.60
N THR A 55 14.40 18.91 8.77
CA THR A 55 15.77 19.34 8.47
C THR A 55 15.79 19.83 7.04
N PHE A 56 16.19 21.09 6.89
CA PHE A 56 16.48 21.70 5.59
C PHE A 56 17.98 22.00 5.49
N PRO A 57 18.52 22.14 4.26
CA PRO A 57 19.89 22.59 4.04
C PRO A 57 20.23 23.87 4.81
N HIS A 58 21.50 24.03 5.19
CA HIS A 58 22.00 25.18 5.94
C HIS A 58 21.23 25.49 7.24
N ARG A 59 20.60 24.47 7.85
CA ARG A 59 19.79 24.58 9.07
C ARG A 59 18.61 25.56 8.94
N ALA A 60 18.15 25.81 7.72
CA ALA A 60 16.94 26.59 7.48
C ALA A 60 15.73 25.93 8.18
N LYS A 61 14.72 26.75 8.49
CA LYS A 61 13.46 26.31 9.10
C LYS A 61 12.31 26.75 8.23
N PHE A 62 11.26 25.93 8.15
CA PHE A 62 10.00 26.36 7.55
C PHE A 62 9.27 27.27 8.54
N VAL A 63 8.99 28.49 8.12
CA VAL A 63 8.39 29.57 8.93
C VAL A 63 7.02 29.88 8.35
N TYR A 64 6.00 29.94 9.19
CA TYR A 64 4.61 30.12 8.77
C TYR A 64 3.82 30.90 9.82
N LEU A 65 2.63 31.38 9.48
CA LEU A 65 1.75 32.05 10.45
C LEU A 65 0.90 31.02 11.17
N ARG A 66 0.71 31.18 12.49
CA ARG A 66 -0.14 30.31 13.30
C ARG A 66 -1.55 30.19 12.72
N GLU A 67 -2.07 31.29 12.18
CA GLU A 67 -3.41 31.36 11.59
C GLU A 67 -3.56 30.57 10.28
N GLU A 68 -2.47 30.33 9.54
CA GLU A 68 -2.51 29.46 8.35
C GLU A 68 -2.85 28.01 8.71
N GLY A 69 -2.56 27.59 9.95
CA GLY A 69 -2.76 26.22 10.41
C GLY A 69 -2.15 25.19 9.45
N TYR A 70 -2.78 24.02 9.37
CA TYR A 70 -2.51 23.01 8.35
C TYR A 70 -3.50 23.16 7.17
N SER A 71 -3.58 24.37 6.61
CA SER A 71 -4.40 24.64 5.42
C SER A 71 -3.76 24.07 4.15
N GLU A 72 -4.54 23.99 3.07
CA GLU A 72 -4.04 23.60 1.74
C GLU A 72 -2.85 24.46 1.30
N ARG A 73 -2.92 25.78 1.55
CA ARG A 73 -1.82 26.72 1.27
C ARG A 73 -0.54 26.37 2.05
N PHE A 74 -0.68 26.03 3.34
CA PHE A 74 0.45 25.60 4.15
C PHE A 74 1.11 24.35 3.56
N TYR A 75 0.33 23.34 3.19
CA TYR A 75 0.85 22.10 2.61
C TYR A 75 1.52 22.33 1.25
N SER A 76 0.89 23.10 0.36
CA SER A 76 1.46 23.48 -0.94
C SER A 76 2.84 24.11 -0.77
N ASN A 77 2.93 25.14 0.06
CA ASN A 77 4.19 25.85 0.30
C ASN A 77 5.24 24.98 1.00
N LEU A 78 4.83 24.11 1.92
CA LEU A 78 5.73 23.17 2.58
C LEU A 78 6.32 22.18 1.57
N TYR A 79 5.51 21.64 0.67
CA TYR A 79 5.99 20.73 -0.37
C TYR A 79 6.90 21.42 -1.37
N ASP A 80 6.59 22.65 -1.77
CA ASP A 80 7.47 23.43 -2.64
C ASP A 80 8.83 23.66 -1.97
N ALA A 81 8.85 24.07 -0.70
CA ALA A 81 10.08 24.22 0.07
C ALA A 81 10.88 22.91 0.18
N LEU A 82 10.20 21.79 0.42
CA LEU A 82 10.81 20.47 0.53
C LEU A 82 11.37 19.99 -0.82
N ASN A 83 10.63 20.17 -1.91
CA ASN A 83 11.03 19.77 -3.26
C ASN A 83 12.16 20.65 -3.81
N LYS A 84 12.10 21.97 -3.59
CA LYS A 84 13.15 22.94 -3.93
C LYS A 84 14.48 22.58 -3.27
N THR A 85 14.44 22.08 -2.03
CA THR A 85 15.63 21.71 -1.27
C THR A 85 16.06 20.25 -1.44
N ASN A 86 15.36 19.48 -2.28
CA ASN A 86 15.57 18.05 -2.46
C ASN A 86 15.66 17.29 -1.12
N SER A 87 14.77 17.65 -0.20
CA SER A 87 14.74 17.10 1.14
C SER A 87 14.29 15.64 1.12
N VAL A 88 14.86 14.81 1.99
CA VAL A 88 14.43 13.40 2.14
C VAL A 88 12.94 13.29 2.50
N TYR A 89 12.39 14.27 3.22
CA TYR A 89 10.96 14.34 3.51
C TYR A 89 10.15 14.59 2.23
N SER A 90 10.67 15.36 1.27
CA SER A 90 10.02 15.60 -0.03
C SER A 90 9.90 14.29 -0.81
N HIS A 91 10.97 13.48 -0.84
CA HIS A 91 10.94 12.16 -1.47
C HIS A 91 9.83 11.28 -0.87
N THR A 92 9.72 11.26 0.46
CA THR A 92 8.66 10.51 1.15
C THR A 92 7.26 11.03 0.84
N PHE A 93 7.05 12.35 0.82
CA PHE A 93 5.73 12.91 0.48
C PHE A 93 5.32 12.63 -0.94
N ASN A 94 6.20 12.86 -1.92
CA ASN A 94 5.89 12.60 -3.33
C ASN A 94 5.51 11.14 -3.55
N LEU A 95 6.21 10.23 -2.89
CA LEU A 95 5.91 8.82 -2.99
C LEU A 95 4.61 8.45 -2.25
N LEU A 96 4.37 8.95 -1.05
CA LEU A 96 3.06 8.75 -0.38
C LEU A 96 1.91 9.27 -1.26
N LYS A 97 2.05 10.44 -1.88
CA LYS A 97 1.05 10.97 -2.84
C LYS A 97 0.88 10.07 -4.06
N CYS A 98 1.97 9.51 -4.58
CA CYS A 98 1.95 8.53 -5.66
C CYS A 98 1.17 7.25 -5.26
N HIS A 99 1.07 6.94 -3.97
CA HIS A 99 0.25 5.86 -3.40
C HIS A 99 -1.08 6.35 -2.82
N TYR A 100 -1.63 7.47 -3.34
CA TYR A 100 -2.88 8.05 -2.85
C TYR A 100 -2.84 8.28 -1.33
N GLY A 101 -1.74 8.80 -0.81
CA GLY A 101 -1.57 9.18 0.59
C GLY A 101 -1.67 8.06 1.63
N VAL A 102 -1.80 6.79 1.22
CA VAL A 102 -1.93 5.64 2.11
C VAL A 102 -0.87 4.60 1.78
N LEU A 103 -0.12 4.17 2.79
CA LEU A 103 0.95 3.19 2.61
C LEU A 103 1.07 2.26 3.81
N ASN A 104 1.22 0.97 3.55
CA ASN A 104 1.54 -0.01 4.59
C ASN A 104 2.83 0.37 5.34
N GLU A 105 2.79 0.36 6.68
CA GLU A 105 3.93 0.76 7.53
C GLU A 105 5.20 -0.04 7.18
N ASN A 106 5.06 -1.32 6.87
CA ASN A 106 6.19 -2.18 6.53
C ASN A 106 6.88 -1.77 5.22
N ARG A 107 6.16 -1.14 4.30
CA ARG A 107 6.70 -0.68 3.01
C ARG A 107 7.28 0.73 3.07
N PHE A 108 6.95 1.48 4.12
CA PHE A 108 7.54 2.80 4.36
C PHE A 108 9.07 2.79 4.35
N LYS A 109 9.71 1.74 4.86
CA LYS A 109 11.18 1.64 4.87
C LYS A 109 11.81 1.50 3.47
N VAL A 110 11.08 1.00 2.48
CA VAL A 110 11.53 0.91 1.08
C VAL A 110 11.46 2.28 0.40
N TYR A 111 10.38 2.98 0.68
CA TYR A 111 9.92 4.19 0.02
C TYR A 111 10.41 5.48 0.69
N SER A 112 10.67 5.44 1.99
CA SER A 112 11.48 6.46 2.64
C SER A 112 12.88 6.35 2.05
N SER A 113 13.34 7.41 1.39
CA SER A 113 14.67 7.53 0.80
C SER A 113 15.78 7.62 1.86
N SER A 114 15.60 6.89 2.96
CA SER A 114 16.33 6.95 4.23
C SER A 114 16.85 5.56 4.58
N PRO A 115 18.10 5.45 5.05
CA PRO A 115 18.67 4.17 5.45
C PRO A 115 18.06 3.66 6.76
N GLU A 116 18.25 2.38 7.05
CA GLU A 116 17.97 1.76 8.35
C GLU A 116 18.91 2.28 9.43
N ILE A 117 20.21 2.32 9.12
CA ILE A 117 21.26 2.75 10.03
C ILE A 117 22.14 3.79 9.33
N SER A 118 22.24 4.99 9.91
CA SER A 118 23.22 5.99 9.47
C SER A 118 23.47 7.04 10.55
N SER A 119 24.73 7.47 10.67
CA SER A 119 25.12 8.61 11.52
C SER A 119 25.03 9.96 10.78
N LYS A 120 24.99 9.95 9.44
CA LYS A 120 24.98 11.16 8.60
C LYS A 120 23.60 11.48 8.03
N HIS A 121 22.79 10.45 7.81
CA HIS A 121 21.45 10.57 7.24
C HIS A 121 20.39 10.23 8.29
N ILE A 122 19.24 10.88 8.22
CA ILE A 122 18.09 10.50 9.06
C ILE A 122 17.61 9.11 8.67
N ASN A 123 17.50 8.20 9.64
CA ASN A 123 16.99 6.86 9.40
C ASN A 123 15.47 6.87 9.19
N HIS A 124 14.93 5.84 8.53
CA HIS A 124 13.51 5.78 8.17
C HIS A 124 12.57 5.86 9.38
N ALA A 125 12.93 5.22 10.50
CA ALA A 125 12.14 5.24 11.72
C ALA A 125 12.03 6.65 12.33
N THR A 126 13.16 7.38 12.36
CA THR A 126 13.20 8.77 12.84
C THR A 126 12.44 9.70 11.91
N LEU A 127 12.57 9.49 10.60
CA LEU A 127 11.83 10.25 9.59
C LEU A 127 10.32 10.09 9.79
N LEU A 128 9.84 8.85 9.92
CA LEU A 128 8.42 8.57 10.19
C LEU A 128 7.96 9.19 11.51
N ASN A 129 8.73 8.99 12.59
CA ASN A 129 8.41 9.58 13.90
C ASN A 129 8.30 11.10 13.85
N ASN A 130 9.14 11.77 13.07
CA ASN A 130 9.04 13.22 12.88
C ASN A 130 7.76 13.61 12.14
N LEU A 131 7.40 12.90 11.06
CA LEU A 131 6.15 13.14 10.32
C LEU A 131 4.91 12.97 11.21
N ILE A 132 4.90 11.92 12.05
CA ILE A 132 3.81 11.64 12.99
C ILE A 132 3.74 12.70 14.10
N LYS A 133 4.88 13.09 14.70
CA LYS A 133 4.93 14.17 15.71
C LYS A 133 4.45 15.51 15.16
N LEU A 134 4.70 15.76 13.88
CA LEU A 134 4.25 16.96 13.17
C LEU A 134 2.80 16.88 12.70
N LYS A 135 2.11 15.74 12.90
CA LYS A 135 0.76 15.51 12.37
C LYS A 135 0.66 15.71 10.86
N LEU A 136 1.76 15.52 10.14
CA LEU A 136 1.79 15.49 8.67
C LEU A 136 1.44 14.10 8.14
N CYS A 137 1.70 13.08 8.97
CA CYS A 137 1.16 11.75 8.82
C CYS A 137 0.44 11.31 10.10
N GLU A 138 -0.37 10.27 9.98
CA GLU A 138 -0.97 9.56 11.10
C GLU A 138 -0.99 8.04 10.85
N TYR A 139 -1.15 7.27 11.93
CA TYR A 139 -1.37 5.83 11.84
C TYR A 139 -2.86 5.53 11.85
N LYS A 140 -3.28 4.63 10.96
CA LYS A 140 -4.58 3.98 11.02
C LYS A 140 -4.41 2.48 10.81
N ASN A 141 -5.31 1.70 11.40
CA ASN A 141 -5.31 0.26 11.21
C ASN A 141 -6.48 -0.16 10.33
N ILE A 142 -6.20 -1.05 9.38
CA ILE A 142 -7.18 -1.77 8.57
C ILE A 142 -6.93 -3.26 8.83
N ASN A 143 -7.94 -3.99 9.32
CA ASN A 143 -7.79 -5.40 9.72
C ASN A 143 -6.59 -5.65 10.63
N ASP A 144 -6.34 -4.72 11.56
CA ASP A 144 -5.22 -4.76 12.51
C ASP A 144 -3.82 -4.68 11.87
N ILE A 145 -3.74 -4.42 10.57
CA ILE A 145 -2.53 -4.03 9.86
C ILE A 145 -2.40 -2.52 9.91
N ARG A 146 -1.21 -2.03 10.25
CA ARG A 146 -0.94 -0.59 10.37
C ARG A 146 -0.54 0.03 9.03
N TYR A 147 -1.19 1.14 8.74
CA TYR A 147 -0.95 1.98 7.57
C TYR A 147 -0.61 3.40 8.01
N ILE A 148 0.16 4.08 7.18
CA ILE A 148 0.54 5.48 7.30
C ILE A 148 -0.31 6.28 6.34
N TYR A 149 -0.90 7.34 6.86
CA TYR A 149 -1.79 8.24 6.13
C TYR A 149 -1.23 9.64 6.09
N LEU A 150 -1.26 10.28 4.92
CA LEU A 150 -1.09 11.73 4.80
C LEU A 150 -2.33 12.44 5.34
N THR A 151 -2.13 13.47 6.16
CA THR A 151 -3.24 14.15 6.87
C THR A 151 -3.97 15.22 6.06
N GLU A 152 -3.40 15.67 4.93
CA GLU A 152 -3.89 16.84 4.19
C GLU A 152 -5.16 16.64 3.36
N SER A 153 -5.64 15.39 3.17
CA SER A 153 -6.75 15.12 2.25
C SER A 153 -7.47 13.81 2.54
N ALA A 154 -8.71 13.70 2.08
CA ALA A 154 -9.44 12.45 1.99
C ALA A 154 -8.93 11.67 0.78
N TRP A 155 -8.10 10.66 1.05
CA TRP A 155 -7.50 9.84 0.01
C TRP A 155 -8.35 8.64 -0.39
N ASP A 156 -8.20 8.18 -1.63
CA ASP A 156 -8.82 6.94 -2.11
C ASP A 156 -8.11 5.71 -1.54
N GLU A 157 -8.54 5.31 -0.34
CA GLU A 157 -7.98 4.17 0.39
C GLU A 157 -8.11 2.86 -0.38
N LYS A 158 -9.25 2.65 -1.06
CA LYS A 158 -9.51 1.42 -1.83
C LYS A 158 -8.51 1.29 -2.96
N ARG A 159 -8.26 2.39 -3.68
CA ARG A 159 -7.28 2.42 -4.76
C ARG A 159 -5.84 2.25 -4.26
N ALA A 160 -5.49 2.85 -3.12
CA ALA A 160 -4.17 2.66 -2.51
C ALA A 160 -3.89 1.18 -2.17
N ILE A 161 -4.85 0.51 -1.53
CA ILE A 161 -4.74 -0.91 -1.17
C ILE A 161 -4.70 -1.79 -2.43
N ALA A 162 -5.49 -1.47 -3.46
CA ALA A 162 -5.45 -2.18 -4.73
C ALA A 162 -4.08 -2.07 -5.43
N ILE A 163 -3.45 -0.88 -5.39
CA ILE A 163 -2.09 -0.68 -5.91
C ILE A 163 -1.09 -1.51 -5.13
N GLU A 164 -1.16 -1.54 -3.80
CA GLU A 164 -0.28 -2.38 -2.99
C GLU A 164 -0.40 -3.86 -3.39
N LYS A 165 -1.61 -4.37 -3.59
CA LYS A 165 -1.84 -5.77 -4.05
C LYS A 165 -1.16 -6.04 -5.40
N ILE A 166 -1.26 -5.10 -6.34
CA ILE A 166 -0.61 -5.23 -7.66
C ILE A 166 0.91 -5.18 -7.55
N GLU A 167 1.45 -4.29 -6.73
CA GLU A 167 2.89 -4.19 -6.52
C GLU A 167 3.45 -5.47 -5.91
N LEU A 168 2.77 -6.06 -4.94
CA LEU A 168 3.17 -7.36 -4.37
C LEU A 168 3.19 -8.47 -5.43
N LEU A 169 2.21 -8.51 -6.34
CA LEU A 169 2.23 -9.44 -7.47
C LEU A 169 3.41 -9.16 -8.41
N LEU A 170 3.67 -7.89 -8.75
CA LEU A 170 4.80 -7.51 -9.59
C LEU A 170 6.15 -7.84 -8.95
N ILE A 171 6.28 -7.73 -7.62
CA ILE A 171 7.48 -8.15 -6.87
C ILE A 171 7.71 -9.64 -7.10
N ASP A 172 6.66 -10.43 -7.06
CA ASP A 172 6.75 -11.88 -7.19
C ASP A 172 7.06 -12.30 -8.62
N MET A 173 6.51 -11.60 -9.61
CA MET A 173 6.84 -11.79 -11.02
C MET A 173 8.29 -11.37 -11.33
N LEU A 174 8.71 -10.22 -10.81
CA LEU A 174 10.08 -9.74 -10.97
C LEU A 174 11.07 -10.71 -10.33
N LYS A 175 10.77 -11.22 -9.14
CA LYS A 175 11.58 -12.26 -8.48
C LYS A 175 11.79 -13.46 -9.39
N GLU A 176 10.73 -14.00 -9.99
CA GLU A 176 10.83 -15.15 -10.89
C GLU A 176 11.60 -14.82 -12.17
N TRP A 177 11.36 -13.65 -12.75
CA TRP A 177 12.09 -13.18 -13.93
C TRP A 177 13.60 -13.02 -13.65
N LEU A 178 13.98 -12.46 -12.49
CA LEU A 178 15.38 -12.33 -12.08
C LEU A 178 16.07 -13.70 -11.93
N LYS A 179 15.36 -14.71 -11.42
CA LYS A 179 15.88 -16.09 -11.34
C LYS A 179 16.14 -16.66 -12.72
N ARG A 180 15.14 -16.60 -13.62
CA ARG A 180 15.20 -17.21 -14.95
C ARG A 180 16.25 -16.58 -15.87
N THR A 181 16.62 -15.33 -15.60
CA THR A 181 17.60 -14.57 -16.41
C THR A 181 19.01 -14.57 -15.83
N ASN A 182 19.26 -15.24 -14.70
CA ASN A 182 20.52 -15.18 -13.93
C ASN A 182 20.90 -13.77 -13.42
N LEU A 183 19.97 -12.80 -13.50
CA LEU A 183 20.16 -11.47 -12.93
C LEU A 183 20.19 -11.50 -11.41
N GLY A 184 19.42 -12.41 -10.79
CA GLY A 184 19.42 -12.69 -9.36
C GLY A 184 19.76 -14.15 -9.05
N SER A 185 20.23 -14.37 -7.83
CA SER A 185 20.54 -15.72 -7.32
C SER A 185 19.30 -16.57 -7.15
N PHE A 186 19.26 -17.77 -7.73
CA PHE A 186 18.10 -18.66 -7.61
C PHE A 186 17.66 -18.91 -6.15
N ASN A 187 18.64 -19.05 -5.25
CA ASN A 187 18.44 -19.35 -3.83
C ASN A 187 18.55 -18.13 -2.90
N ALA A 188 18.88 -16.93 -3.41
CA ALA A 188 19.14 -15.75 -2.58
C ALA A 188 18.50 -14.48 -3.18
N ILE A 189 17.21 -14.54 -3.50
CA ILE A 189 16.39 -13.35 -3.79
C ILE A 189 15.44 -13.12 -2.63
N ASP A 190 15.69 -12.04 -1.90
CA ASP A 190 14.95 -11.66 -0.70
C ASP A 190 14.01 -10.50 -1.01
N LYS A 191 12.74 -10.64 -0.61
CA LYS A 191 11.75 -9.55 -0.65
C LYS A 191 11.93 -8.66 0.58
N LEU A 192 11.62 -7.36 0.45
CA LEU A 192 11.67 -6.39 1.55
C LEU A 192 13.02 -6.45 2.30
N SER A 193 14.11 -6.46 1.55
CA SER A 193 15.44 -6.82 2.02
C SER A 193 16.40 -5.63 2.06
N ASN A 194 17.36 -5.66 2.98
CA ASN A 194 18.33 -4.57 3.13
C ASN A 194 19.57 -4.80 2.25
N TYR A 195 19.94 -3.80 1.47
CA TYR A 195 21.24 -3.72 0.82
C TYR A 195 21.81 -2.30 0.92
N GLY A 196 23.08 -2.19 1.31
CA GLY A 196 23.76 -0.89 1.43
C GLY A 196 23.13 0.03 2.48
N TYR A 197 22.54 -0.54 3.53
CA TYR A 197 21.76 0.11 4.58
C TYR A 197 20.36 0.58 4.18
N PHE A 198 19.88 0.29 2.97
CA PHE A 198 18.53 0.65 2.53
C PHE A 198 17.70 -0.60 2.27
N TYR A 199 16.41 -0.52 2.58
CA TYR A 199 15.45 -1.56 2.22
C TYR A 199 15.01 -1.41 0.78
N TRP A 200 14.92 -2.51 0.04
CA TRP A 200 14.43 -2.59 -1.34
C TRP A 200 13.24 -3.54 -1.40
N ASP A 201 12.36 -3.40 -2.38
CA ASP A 201 11.33 -4.42 -2.59
C ASP A 201 12.00 -5.76 -2.92
N ILE A 202 13.08 -5.74 -3.70
CA ILE A 202 13.95 -6.89 -3.99
C ILE A 202 15.42 -6.49 -3.87
N SER A 203 16.22 -7.34 -3.23
CA SER A 203 17.67 -7.35 -3.41
C SER A 203 18.18 -8.78 -3.57
N SER A 204 19.21 -8.96 -4.40
CA SER A 204 19.82 -10.27 -4.63
C SER A 204 21.24 -10.16 -5.18
N PRO A 205 22.16 -11.08 -4.84
CA PRO A 205 23.42 -11.22 -5.55
C PRO A 205 23.18 -11.48 -7.05
N SER A 206 23.96 -10.82 -7.91
CA SER A 206 23.91 -10.95 -9.35
C SER A 206 25.14 -11.69 -9.90
N PHE A 207 24.91 -12.60 -10.83
CA PHE A 207 25.96 -13.43 -11.43
C PHE A 207 26.42 -12.94 -12.82
N ILE A 208 25.92 -11.79 -13.28
CA ILE A 208 26.25 -11.27 -14.61
C ILE A 208 27.68 -10.72 -14.64
N SER A 209 28.42 -11.08 -15.69
CA SER A 209 29.87 -10.90 -15.79
C SER A 209 30.42 -9.49 -15.52
N PRO A 210 29.79 -8.36 -15.93
CA PRO A 210 30.32 -7.03 -15.63
C PRO A 210 30.26 -6.66 -14.15
N PHE A 211 29.52 -7.42 -13.34
CA PHE A 211 29.33 -7.19 -11.91
C PHE A 211 30.09 -8.22 -11.06
N LEU A 212 30.91 -9.07 -11.67
CA LEU A 212 31.80 -10.00 -10.97
C LEU A 212 33.13 -9.32 -10.68
N THR A 213 33.51 -9.28 -9.41
CA THR A 213 34.79 -8.73 -8.95
C THR A 213 35.65 -9.83 -8.34
N LYS A 214 36.95 -9.84 -8.64
CA LYS A 214 37.87 -10.79 -8.02
C LYS A 214 38.30 -10.27 -6.66
N ASP A 215 38.13 -11.08 -5.62
CA ASP A 215 38.79 -10.88 -4.33
C ASP A 215 40.16 -11.56 -4.39
N ASN A 216 41.20 -10.77 -4.65
CA ASN A 216 42.56 -11.28 -4.81
C ASN A 216 43.13 -11.87 -3.51
N TYR A 217 42.61 -11.47 -2.34
CA TYR A 217 43.09 -11.98 -1.04
C TYR A 217 42.54 -13.37 -0.76
N ASN A 218 41.23 -13.55 -0.93
CA ASN A 218 40.55 -14.83 -0.66
C ASN A 218 40.49 -15.76 -1.88
N LYS A 219 41.02 -15.34 -3.03
CA LYS A 219 40.90 -16.04 -4.33
C LYS A 219 39.44 -16.42 -4.67
N THR A 220 38.49 -15.57 -4.31
CA THR A 220 37.05 -15.79 -4.53
C THR A 220 36.45 -14.74 -5.46
N ILE A 221 35.30 -15.05 -6.07
CA ILE A 221 34.53 -14.09 -6.87
C ILE A 221 33.49 -13.43 -5.96
N LYS A 222 33.48 -12.09 -5.94
CA LYS A 222 32.44 -11.29 -5.31
C LYS A 222 31.42 -10.88 -6.35
N HIS A 223 30.19 -11.30 -6.13
CA HIS A 223 29.01 -10.92 -6.91
C HIS A 223 28.58 -9.50 -6.56
N GLY A 224 28.28 -8.70 -7.58
CA GLY A 224 27.46 -7.49 -7.45
C GLY A 224 26.03 -7.85 -7.05
N PHE A 225 25.15 -6.85 -7.05
CA PHE A 225 23.77 -7.01 -6.60
C PHE A 225 22.80 -6.47 -7.63
N VAL A 226 21.62 -7.06 -7.72
CA VAL A 226 20.44 -6.41 -8.29
C VAL A 226 19.61 -5.86 -7.14
N VAL A 227 19.12 -4.64 -7.30
CA VAL A 227 18.18 -4.01 -6.37
C VAL A 227 17.00 -3.48 -7.17
N ALA A 228 15.79 -3.67 -6.66
CA ALA A 228 14.59 -3.23 -7.35
C ALA A 228 13.52 -2.72 -6.40
N ASP A 229 12.83 -1.67 -6.82
CA ASP A 229 11.60 -1.18 -6.21
C ASP A 229 10.50 -1.12 -7.28
N ILE A 230 9.24 -1.23 -6.84
CA ILE A 230 8.05 -1.16 -7.68
C ILE A 230 7.15 -0.04 -7.19
N VAL A 231 6.73 0.85 -8.09
CA VAL A 231 5.80 1.95 -7.81
C VAL A 231 4.73 1.93 -8.90
N TYR A 232 3.65 1.18 -8.70
CA TYR A 232 2.62 0.93 -9.71
C TYR A 232 1.66 2.12 -9.87
N ASN A 233 2.22 3.23 -10.34
CA ASN A 233 1.53 4.44 -10.77
C ASN A 233 2.45 5.20 -11.77
N ILE A 234 2.06 6.40 -12.19
CA ILE A 234 2.91 7.28 -13.01
C ILE A 234 3.98 7.92 -12.10
N VAL A 235 5.24 7.58 -12.36
CA VAL A 235 6.39 8.18 -11.67
C VAL A 235 6.83 9.44 -12.40
N ASP A 236 6.77 10.57 -11.70
CA ASP A 236 7.21 11.88 -12.18
C ASP A 236 8.64 12.25 -11.73
N GLU A 237 9.09 13.43 -12.12
CA GLU A 237 10.41 13.97 -11.82
C GLU A 237 10.66 14.19 -10.32
N ASN A 238 9.60 14.34 -9.53
CA ASN A 238 9.67 14.54 -8.08
C ASN A 238 9.68 13.21 -7.32
N THR A 239 8.92 12.24 -7.83
CA THR A 239 8.80 10.88 -7.29
C THR A 239 10.09 10.13 -7.51
N ILE A 240 10.66 10.10 -8.72
CA ILE A 240 11.89 9.33 -9.03
C ILE A 240 13.09 9.70 -8.15
N LYS A 241 13.11 10.90 -7.56
CA LYS A 241 14.18 11.39 -6.67
C LYS A 241 14.40 10.48 -5.46
N TYR A 242 13.36 9.82 -4.93
CA TYR A 242 13.52 8.89 -3.80
C TYR A 242 14.52 7.77 -4.14
N PHE A 243 14.35 7.17 -5.31
CA PHE A 243 15.13 6.04 -5.79
C PHE A 243 16.53 6.50 -6.22
N VAL A 244 16.62 7.63 -6.92
CA VAL A 244 17.91 8.22 -7.33
C VAL A 244 18.76 8.58 -6.10
N ASN A 245 18.18 9.19 -5.08
CA ASN A 245 18.92 9.55 -3.86
C ASN A 245 19.43 8.31 -3.12
N LYS A 246 18.57 7.30 -2.94
CA LYS A 246 18.91 6.00 -2.36
C LYS A 246 20.10 5.37 -3.09
N LEU A 247 20.06 5.33 -4.42
CA LEU A 247 21.14 4.80 -5.24
C LEU A 247 22.43 5.62 -5.17
N ASN A 248 22.35 6.94 -5.16
CA ASN A 248 23.55 7.78 -5.04
C ASN A 248 24.28 7.49 -3.72
N ILE A 249 23.55 7.33 -2.61
CA ILE A 249 24.14 7.01 -1.31
C ILE A 249 24.74 5.61 -1.32
N VAL A 250 24.03 4.62 -1.87
CA VAL A 250 24.55 3.24 -1.99
C VAL A 250 25.82 3.19 -2.84
N LYS A 251 25.84 3.87 -4.00
CA LYS A 251 27.00 3.91 -4.91
C LYS A 251 28.18 4.70 -4.34
N ALA A 252 27.92 5.73 -3.51
CA ALA A 252 28.98 6.54 -2.91
C ALA A 252 29.76 5.79 -1.83
N ASN A 253 29.18 4.77 -1.20
CA ASN A 253 29.88 3.95 -0.22
C ASN A 253 30.77 2.92 -0.92
N LYS A 254 32.09 3.12 -0.86
CA LYS A 254 33.09 2.25 -1.49
C LYS A 254 33.09 0.80 -0.98
N ASN A 255 32.49 0.53 0.18
CA ASN A 255 32.37 -0.83 0.72
C ASN A 255 31.21 -1.61 0.09
N ASN A 256 30.28 -0.91 -0.57
CA ASN A 256 29.20 -1.57 -1.28
C ASN A 256 29.72 -2.12 -2.60
N ARG A 257 29.15 -3.26 -3.01
CA ARG A 257 29.46 -3.87 -4.30
C ARG A 257 28.68 -3.14 -5.42
N PRO A 258 29.08 -3.29 -6.69
CA PRO A 258 28.32 -2.76 -7.81
C PRO A 258 26.86 -3.23 -7.79
N VAL A 259 25.93 -2.33 -8.15
CA VAL A 259 24.49 -2.61 -8.19
C VAL A 259 23.89 -2.40 -9.58
N ILE A 260 22.97 -3.27 -9.96
CA ILE A 260 22.02 -3.12 -11.07
C ILE A 260 20.70 -2.62 -10.48
N PRO A 261 20.34 -1.34 -10.69
CA PRO A 261 19.09 -0.82 -10.19
C PRO A 261 17.95 -0.95 -11.19
N ILE A 262 16.83 -1.50 -10.76
CA ILE A 262 15.60 -1.61 -11.53
C ILE A 262 14.50 -0.83 -10.82
N LEU A 263 13.80 0.04 -11.53
CA LEU A 263 12.58 0.65 -11.04
C LEU A 263 11.47 0.26 -12.00
N ILE A 264 10.42 -0.35 -11.47
CA ILE A 264 9.21 -0.70 -12.23
C ILE A 264 8.11 0.28 -11.86
N ALA A 265 7.43 0.84 -12.85
CA ALA A 265 6.24 1.65 -12.62
C ALA A 265 5.15 1.38 -13.65
N GLN A 266 3.92 1.82 -13.37
CA GLN A 266 2.86 1.78 -14.38
C GLN A 266 3.24 2.63 -15.59
N GLY A 267 3.83 3.80 -15.35
CA GLY A 267 4.34 4.69 -16.38
C GLY A 267 5.32 5.71 -15.81
N TYR A 268 5.91 6.51 -16.71
CA TYR A 268 6.87 7.56 -16.35
C TYR A 268 6.56 8.84 -17.12
N THR A 269 6.74 10.00 -16.47
CA THR A 269 6.87 11.25 -17.23
C THR A 269 8.15 11.23 -18.05
N LYS A 270 8.20 12.04 -19.11
CA LYS A 270 9.38 12.15 -19.99
C LYS A 270 10.64 12.52 -19.20
N GLU A 271 10.53 13.44 -18.25
CA GLU A 271 11.65 13.92 -17.44
C GLU A 271 12.09 12.88 -16.40
N ALA A 272 11.15 12.14 -15.80
CA ALA A 272 11.48 11.01 -14.92
C ALA A 272 12.24 9.93 -15.69
N PHE A 273 11.73 9.53 -16.87
CA PHE A 273 12.38 8.52 -17.71
C PHE A 273 13.79 8.92 -18.12
N LYS A 274 13.99 10.18 -18.54
CA LYS A 274 15.31 10.73 -18.87
C LYS A 274 16.24 10.74 -17.65
N THR A 275 15.75 11.17 -16.49
CA THR A 275 16.51 11.17 -15.24
C THR A 275 16.99 9.77 -14.87
N GLY A 276 16.08 8.78 -14.93
CA GLY A 276 16.40 7.39 -14.64
C GLY A 276 17.49 6.83 -15.56
N ARG A 277 17.34 7.01 -16.89
CA ARG A 277 18.35 6.60 -17.87
C ARG A 277 19.72 7.23 -17.61
N ASN A 278 19.77 8.53 -17.36
CA ASN A 278 21.02 9.25 -17.08
C ASN A 278 21.72 8.78 -15.79
N LYS A 279 20.97 8.18 -14.85
CA LYS A 279 21.51 7.62 -13.59
C LYS A 279 21.86 6.13 -13.69
N GLY A 280 21.71 5.54 -14.88
CA GLY A 280 21.96 4.12 -15.13
C GLY A 280 20.95 3.21 -14.42
N ILE A 281 19.68 3.65 -14.35
CA ILE A 281 18.57 2.87 -13.83
C ILE A 281 17.88 2.16 -14.99
N ILE A 282 17.58 0.87 -14.80
CA ILE A 282 16.68 0.13 -15.67
C ILE A 282 15.25 0.59 -15.34
N ILE A 283 14.75 1.53 -16.14
CA ILE A 283 13.41 2.10 -16.03
C ILE A 283 12.49 1.30 -16.96
N VAL A 284 11.53 0.55 -16.39
CA VAL A 284 10.66 -0.35 -17.16
C VAL A 284 9.22 -0.30 -16.66
N THR A 285 8.28 -0.60 -17.56
CA THR A 285 6.87 -0.82 -17.22
C THR A 285 6.55 -2.31 -17.29
N PRO A 286 5.42 -2.77 -16.72
CA PRO A 286 4.96 -4.15 -16.91
C PRO A 286 4.80 -4.53 -18.39
N GLU A 287 4.42 -3.58 -19.26
CA GLU A 287 4.33 -3.82 -20.70
C GLU A 287 5.70 -4.13 -21.31
N ILE A 288 6.73 -3.37 -20.95
CA ILE A 288 8.10 -3.58 -21.45
C ILE A 288 8.68 -4.89 -20.92
N LEU A 289 8.42 -5.22 -19.65
CA LEU A 289 9.06 -6.35 -18.98
C LEU A 289 8.34 -7.68 -19.26
N PHE A 290 7.02 -7.68 -19.33
CA PHE A 290 6.17 -8.87 -19.39
C PHE A 290 5.21 -8.91 -20.58
N GLY A 291 5.18 -7.86 -21.40
CA GLY A 291 4.31 -7.75 -22.57
C GLY A 291 2.97 -7.06 -22.28
N LYS A 292 2.32 -6.62 -23.36
CA LYS A 292 1.09 -5.82 -23.32
C LYS A 292 -0.09 -6.54 -22.66
N ASP A 293 -0.22 -7.84 -22.87
CA ASP A 293 -1.31 -8.62 -22.30
C ASP A 293 -1.25 -8.63 -20.76
N VAL A 294 -0.04 -8.78 -20.21
CA VAL A 294 0.19 -8.72 -18.76
C VAL A 294 -0.02 -7.31 -18.22
N ALA A 295 0.38 -6.27 -18.95
CA ALA A 295 0.10 -4.89 -18.53
C ALA A 295 -1.42 -4.61 -18.46
N ASN A 296 -2.17 -4.99 -19.50
CA ASN A 296 -3.63 -4.86 -19.52
C ASN A 296 -4.30 -5.65 -18.39
N LEU A 297 -3.75 -6.82 -18.05
CA LEU A 297 -4.21 -7.64 -16.92
C LEU A 297 -4.15 -6.85 -15.60
N PHE A 298 -3.04 -6.17 -15.35
CA PHE A 298 -2.86 -5.37 -14.13
C PHE A 298 -3.78 -4.14 -14.09
N GLU A 299 -3.98 -3.47 -15.23
CA GLU A 299 -4.91 -2.32 -15.30
C GLU A 299 -6.35 -2.76 -15.04
N ASN A 300 -6.76 -3.87 -15.64
CA ASN A 300 -8.07 -4.46 -15.42
C ASN A 300 -8.23 -4.90 -13.96
N LEU A 301 -7.20 -5.53 -13.37
CA LEU A 301 -7.22 -5.90 -11.95
C LEU A 301 -7.31 -4.68 -11.03
N LEU A 302 -6.56 -3.61 -11.31
CA LEU A 302 -6.63 -2.36 -10.56
C LEU A 302 -8.03 -1.77 -10.61
N TYR A 303 -8.62 -1.67 -11.80
CA TYR A 303 -9.98 -1.18 -11.98
C TYR A 303 -10.97 -2.01 -11.15
N LYS A 304 -10.86 -3.35 -11.21
CA LYS A 304 -11.77 -4.23 -10.50
C LYS A 304 -11.61 -4.10 -8.99
N LEU A 305 -10.40 -4.12 -8.45
CA LEU A 305 -10.13 -4.00 -7.00
C LEU A 305 -10.44 -2.61 -6.44
N SER A 306 -10.25 -1.54 -7.22
CA SER A 306 -10.55 -0.17 -6.78
C SER A 306 -12.02 0.21 -6.92
N ASN A 307 -12.79 -0.47 -7.78
CA ASN A 307 -14.18 -0.13 -8.07
C ASN A 307 -15.09 -1.38 -8.12
N ILE A 308 -15.03 -2.20 -7.06
CA ILE A 308 -15.60 -3.56 -7.09
C ILE A 308 -17.12 -3.57 -7.28
N ALA A 309 -17.85 -2.61 -6.72
CA ALA A 309 -19.30 -2.50 -6.89
C ALA A 309 -19.71 -2.28 -8.37
N ALA A 310 -18.92 -1.53 -9.15
CA ALA A 310 -19.14 -1.31 -10.58
C ALA A 310 -18.50 -2.40 -11.47
N ALA A 311 -17.49 -3.12 -10.97
CA ALA A 311 -16.89 -4.24 -11.67
C ALA A 311 -17.77 -5.50 -11.61
N ALA A 312 -18.40 -5.74 -10.45
CA ALA A 312 -19.28 -6.88 -10.25
C ALA A 312 -20.61 -6.76 -10.99
N THR A 313 -20.97 -5.60 -11.56
CA THR A 313 -22.11 -5.44 -12.47
C THR A 313 -21.77 -5.81 -13.92
N LYS A 314 -20.48 -5.85 -14.29
CA LYS A 314 -19.98 -6.24 -15.61
C LYS A 314 -19.56 -7.72 -15.64
N ASP A 315 -19.60 -8.26 -16.85
CA ASP A 315 -19.58 -9.69 -17.21
C ASP A 315 -18.65 -10.57 -16.34
N ILE A 316 -19.26 -11.54 -15.64
CA ILE A 316 -18.59 -12.58 -14.84
C ILE A 316 -17.54 -13.33 -15.68
N GLU A 317 -17.78 -13.51 -16.98
CA GLU A 317 -16.81 -14.16 -17.87
C GLU A 317 -15.51 -13.39 -17.98
N GLU A 318 -15.57 -12.07 -18.03
CA GLU A 318 -14.37 -11.22 -18.15
C GLU A 318 -13.51 -11.34 -16.89
N PHE A 319 -14.13 -11.51 -15.72
CA PHE A 319 -13.41 -11.78 -14.50
C PHE A 319 -12.78 -13.17 -14.46
N LEU A 320 -13.53 -14.21 -14.83
CA LEU A 320 -12.98 -15.57 -14.85
C LEU A 320 -11.85 -15.71 -15.89
N LYS A 321 -11.91 -14.99 -17.02
CA LYS A 321 -10.80 -14.90 -17.98
C LYS A 321 -9.57 -14.21 -17.38
N LEU A 322 -9.76 -13.09 -16.67
CA LEU A 322 -8.69 -12.40 -15.94
C LEU A 322 -8.01 -13.34 -14.94
N TYR A 323 -8.83 -14.12 -14.23
CA TYR A 323 -8.37 -15.10 -13.26
C TYR A 323 -7.49 -16.19 -13.88
N ASP A 324 -7.95 -16.81 -14.97
CA ASP A 324 -7.18 -17.84 -15.69
C ASP A 324 -5.85 -17.31 -16.23
N GLN A 325 -5.79 -16.02 -16.59
CA GLN A 325 -4.55 -15.37 -17.01
C GLN A 325 -3.60 -15.14 -15.84
N LEU A 326 -4.11 -14.69 -14.68
CA LEU A 326 -3.31 -14.51 -13.46
C LEU A 326 -2.75 -15.83 -12.92
N ALA A 327 -3.54 -16.91 -12.96
CA ALA A 327 -3.13 -18.23 -12.49
C ALA A 327 -1.98 -18.85 -13.32
N LYS A 328 -1.85 -18.46 -14.60
CA LYS A 328 -0.73 -18.88 -15.47
C LYS A 328 0.60 -18.25 -15.08
N ILE A 329 0.57 -17.18 -14.29
CA ILE A 329 1.76 -16.53 -13.72
C ILE A 329 2.25 -17.41 -12.55
N GLN A 330 2.93 -18.51 -12.89
CA GLN A 330 3.38 -19.54 -11.96
C GLN A 330 4.12 -18.97 -10.74
N GLY A 331 3.67 -19.35 -9.54
CA GLY A 331 4.41 -19.15 -8.28
C GLY A 331 4.32 -17.77 -7.64
N SER A 332 3.61 -16.80 -8.25
CA SER A 332 3.66 -15.38 -7.85
C SER A 332 2.34 -14.80 -7.31
N ALA A 333 1.23 -15.54 -7.39
CA ALA A 333 -0.12 -15.00 -7.13
C ALA A 333 -0.77 -15.49 -5.82
N THR A 334 0.00 -16.04 -4.86
CA THR A 334 -0.56 -16.59 -3.62
C THR A 334 -1.41 -15.60 -2.83
N HIS A 335 -1.04 -14.32 -2.84
CA HIS A 335 -1.77 -13.26 -2.15
C HIS A 335 -3.09 -12.90 -2.84
N LEU A 336 -3.18 -13.07 -4.15
CA LEU A 336 -4.37 -12.76 -4.94
C LEU A 336 -5.43 -13.87 -4.87
N TYR A 337 -5.06 -15.12 -4.56
CA TYR A 337 -6.07 -16.19 -4.43
C TYR A 337 -7.11 -15.91 -3.34
N GLY A 338 -6.77 -15.16 -2.30
CA GLY A 338 -7.74 -14.67 -1.31
C GLY A 338 -8.73 -13.70 -1.97
N ASP A 339 -8.23 -12.58 -2.49
CA ASP A 339 -9.03 -11.53 -3.15
C ASP A 339 -9.92 -12.07 -4.29
N LEU A 340 -9.38 -12.99 -5.07
CA LEU A 340 -10.09 -13.61 -6.19
C LEU A 340 -11.19 -14.56 -5.69
N PHE A 341 -10.97 -15.23 -4.55
CA PHE A 341 -11.99 -16.06 -3.94
C PHE A 341 -13.16 -15.23 -3.40
N GLU A 342 -12.87 -14.10 -2.75
CA GLU A 342 -13.90 -13.13 -2.32
C GLU A 342 -14.80 -12.72 -3.48
N PHE A 343 -14.19 -12.47 -4.65
CA PHE A 343 -14.95 -12.14 -5.84
C PHE A 343 -15.82 -13.31 -6.34
N ILE A 344 -15.29 -14.53 -6.38
CA ILE A 344 -16.07 -15.72 -6.77
C ILE A 344 -17.30 -15.90 -5.85
N ILE A 345 -17.11 -15.74 -4.54
CA ILE A 345 -18.21 -15.78 -3.57
C ILE A 345 -19.21 -14.66 -3.82
N GLY A 346 -18.73 -13.43 -4.02
CA GLY A 346 -19.60 -12.30 -4.30
C GLY A 346 -20.44 -12.49 -5.57
N VAL A 347 -19.85 -13.05 -6.62
CA VAL A 347 -20.57 -13.42 -7.85
C VAL A 347 -21.62 -14.49 -7.59
N ALA A 348 -21.25 -15.56 -6.88
CA ALA A 348 -22.20 -16.64 -6.58
C ALA A 348 -23.41 -16.11 -5.80
N TYR A 349 -23.19 -15.30 -4.75
CA TYR A 349 -24.27 -14.74 -3.95
C TYR A 349 -25.13 -13.73 -4.71
N ARG A 350 -24.56 -13.03 -5.69
CA ARG A 350 -25.33 -12.17 -6.61
C ARG A 350 -26.36 -12.94 -7.42
N GLU A 351 -26.06 -14.17 -7.80
CA GLU A 351 -27.02 -15.03 -8.49
C GLU A 351 -27.93 -15.80 -7.52
N PHE A 352 -27.52 -15.99 -6.25
CA PHE A 352 -28.33 -16.64 -5.21
C PHE A 352 -29.45 -15.76 -4.65
N LEU A 353 -29.24 -14.44 -4.64
CA LEU A 353 -30.03 -13.50 -3.84
C LEU A 353 -30.55 -12.33 -4.67
N PRO A 354 -31.73 -11.77 -4.34
CA PRO A 354 -32.22 -10.54 -4.95
C PRO A 354 -31.51 -9.33 -4.33
N ILE A 355 -30.30 -9.03 -4.82
CA ILE A 355 -29.41 -8.00 -4.28
C ILE A 355 -29.93 -6.58 -4.57
N THR A 356 -29.85 -5.70 -3.55
CA THR A 356 -30.03 -4.25 -3.66
C THR A 356 -28.73 -3.47 -3.46
N SER A 357 -27.78 -4.01 -2.70
CA SER A 357 -26.45 -3.42 -2.48
C SER A 357 -25.41 -4.53 -2.41
N PHE A 358 -24.25 -4.31 -3.05
CA PHE A 358 -23.16 -5.29 -3.10
C PHE A 358 -21.80 -4.61 -3.09
N GLU A 359 -20.94 -5.01 -2.16
CA GLU A 359 -19.56 -4.53 -2.05
C GLU A 359 -18.64 -5.68 -1.65
N ILE A 360 -17.50 -5.79 -2.30
CA ILE A 360 -16.38 -6.66 -1.86
C ILE A 360 -15.31 -5.77 -1.24
N GLY A 361 -14.60 -6.27 -0.23
CA GLY A 361 -13.55 -5.51 0.47
C GLY A 361 -14.10 -4.23 1.11
N LYS A 362 -15.31 -4.29 1.68
CA LYS A 362 -15.98 -3.11 2.23
C LYS A 362 -15.30 -2.68 3.53
N LEU A 363 -14.61 -1.55 3.48
CA LEU A 363 -14.06 -0.90 4.68
C LEU A 363 -15.18 -0.23 5.49
N VAL A 364 -15.34 -0.67 6.73
CA VAL A 364 -16.28 -0.10 7.71
C VAL A 364 -15.53 0.51 8.88
N HIS A 365 -16.00 1.68 9.31
CA HIS A 365 -15.48 2.37 10.48
C HIS A 365 -16.36 2.04 11.69
N ILE A 366 -15.79 1.39 12.70
CA ILE A 366 -16.51 1.03 13.92
C ILE A 366 -16.22 2.09 14.97
N SER A 367 -17.26 2.61 15.62
CA SER A 367 -17.14 3.68 16.63
C SER A 367 -16.20 3.37 17.80
N THR A 368 -15.89 2.09 18.06
CA THR A 368 -14.90 1.66 19.08
C THR A 368 -13.44 1.75 18.63
N GLY A 369 -13.14 2.09 17.37
CA GLY A 369 -11.76 2.26 16.90
C GLY A 369 -11.51 1.81 15.45
N ASN A 370 -10.62 0.82 15.28
CA ASN A 370 -10.02 0.41 14.00
C ASN A 370 -11.03 0.19 12.86
N LYS A 371 -10.56 0.38 11.62
CA LYS A 371 -11.32 -0.03 10.43
C LYS A 371 -11.30 -1.56 10.31
N ARG A 372 -12.41 -2.11 9.84
CA ARG A 372 -12.53 -3.52 9.47
C ARG A 372 -12.98 -3.60 8.02
N GLU A 373 -12.40 -4.52 7.29
CA GLU A 373 -12.87 -4.92 5.97
C GLU A 373 -13.94 -6.00 6.14
N ILE A 374 -14.96 -5.97 5.30
CA ILE A 374 -15.90 -7.08 5.11
C ILE A 374 -15.61 -7.61 3.71
N ASP A 375 -15.18 -8.86 3.63
CA ASP A 375 -14.72 -9.45 2.37
C ASP A 375 -15.85 -9.44 1.33
N VAL A 376 -17.05 -9.90 1.69
CA VAL A 376 -18.27 -9.68 0.88
C VAL A 376 -19.42 -9.16 1.74
N TYR A 377 -19.97 -8.02 1.33
CA TYR A 377 -21.10 -7.35 1.96
C TYR A 377 -22.29 -7.24 1.00
N ILE A 378 -23.47 -7.68 1.46
CA ILE A 378 -24.68 -7.72 0.64
C ILE A 378 -25.87 -7.18 1.41
N LYS A 379 -26.70 -6.36 0.76
CA LYS A 379 -28.10 -6.12 1.16
C LYS A 379 -29.02 -6.65 0.07
N THR A 380 -30.15 -7.21 0.48
CA THR A 380 -31.16 -7.76 -0.43
C THR A 380 -32.45 -6.94 -0.41
N SER A 381 -33.31 -7.13 -1.40
CA SER A 381 -34.66 -6.54 -1.41
C SER A 381 -35.59 -7.18 -0.39
N ASN A 382 -35.25 -8.38 0.10
CA ASN A 382 -36.07 -9.16 1.02
C ASN A 382 -35.68 -8.89 2.49
N ASN A 383 -35.18 -7.68 2.78
CA ASN A 383 -34.76 -7.25 4.12
C ASN A 383 -33.70 -8.13 4.79
N ALA A 384 -32.77 -8.69 4.01
CA ALA A 384 -31.62 -9.42 4.56
C ALA A 384 -30.30 -8.69 4.32
N VAL A 385 -29.34 -8.91 5.20
CA VAL A 385 -27.97 -8.38 5.12
C VAL A 385 -26.97 -9.49 5.40
N TYR A 386 -25.95 -9.60 4.55
CA TYR A 386 -24.91 -10.61 4.65
C TYR A 386 -23.55 -9.95 4.89
N PHE A 387 -22.85 -10.49 5.87
CA PHE A 387 -21.45 -10.20 6.19
C PHE A 387 -20.68 -11.52 6.04
N ILE A 388 -19.87 -11.61 4.98
CA ILE A 388 -19.21 -12.86 4.61
C ILE A 388 -17.71 -12.66 4.70
N GLU A 389 -17.05 -13.48 5.51
CA GLU A 389 -15.60 -13.66 5.54
C GLU A 389 -15.23 -14.81 4.60
N CYS A 390 -14.19 -14.61 3.80
CA CYS A 390 -13.75 -15.57 2.79
C CYS A 390 -12.30 -15.99 3.06
N LYS A 391 -12.03 -17.29 2.86
CA LYS A 391 -10.68 -17.82 2.96
C LYS A 391 -10.35 -18.78 1.83
N GLY A 392 -9.68 -18.26 0.81
CA GLY A 392 -9.16 -19.05 -0.31
C GLY A 392 -7.76 -19.59 0.00
N TYR A 393 -7.64 -20.88 0.33
CA TYR A 393 -6.34 -21.57 0.46
C TYR A 393 -6.09 -22.55 -0.69
N SER A 394 -4.82 -22.96 -0.83
CA SER A 394 -4.49 -24.28 -1.36
C SER A 394 -4.90 -25.37 -0.34
N GLN A 395 -5.43 -26.51 -0.79
CA GLN A 395 -5.99 -27.61 0.02
C GLN A 395 -5.20 -28.07 1.27
N LYS A 396 -3.88 -27.82 1.31
CA LYS A 396 -2.99 -28.24 2.41
C LYS A 396 -3.13 -27.42 3.69
N THR A 397 -3.94 -26.36 3.69
CA THR A 397 -4.14 -25.48 4.84
C THR A 397 -5.59 -25.51 5.27
N MET A 398 -5.86 -25.96 6.50
CA MET A 398 -7.18 -25.90 7.13
C MET A 398 -7.33 -24.62 7.94
N VAL A 399 -8.56 -24.12 8.06
CA VAL A 399 -8.87 -23.01 8.96
C VAL A 399 -8.65 -23.46 10.40
N ASN A 400 -7.80 -22.71 11.11
CA ASN A 400 -7.39 -23.03 12.47
C ASN A 400 -8.21 -22.26 13.53
N GLU A 401 -7.98 -22.61 14.80
CA GLU A 401 -8.67 -22.02 15.95
C GLU A 401 -8.50 -20.48 16.03
N ASN A 402 -7.33 -19.95 15.69
CA ASN A 402 -7.06 -18.50 15.76
C ASN A 402 -7.86 -17.74 14.70
N GLU A 403 -7.98 -18.30 13.50
CA GLU A 403 -8.76 -17.71 12.41
C GLU A 403 -10.25 -17.74 12.71
N ALA A 404 -10.75 -18.84 13.29
CA ALA A 404 -12.12 -18.91 13.78
C ALA A 404 -12.38 -17.88 14.89
N LYS A 405 -11.47 -17.76 15.86
CA LYS A 405 -11.53 -16.77 16.95
C LYS A 405 -11.57 -15.34 16.41
N TYR A 406 -10.70 -15.02 15.45
CA TYR A 406 -10.67 -13.72 14.80
C TYR A 406 -12.04 -13.34 14.21
N TRP A 407 -12.68 -14.27 13.49
CA TRP A 407 -14.00 -14.02 12.91
C TRP A 407 -15.08 -13.80 13.98
N ILE A 408 -15.17 -14.67 14.99
CA ILE A 408 -16.20 -14.52 16.03
C ILE A 408 -16.01 -13.26 16.89
N GLU A 409 -14.78 -12.74 17.00
CA GLU A 409 -14.49 -11.45 17.63
C GLU A 409 -14.87 -10.25 16.73
N LYS A 410 -14.73 -10.41 15.40
CA LYS A 410 -15.10 -9.41 14.40
C LYS A 410 -16.62 -9.26 14.25
N VAL A 411 -17.38 -10.35 14.29
CA VAL A 411 -18.85 -10.34 14.08
C VAL A 411 -19.61 -9.36 14.99
N PRO A 412 -19.40 -9.32 16.33
CA PRO A 412 -20.05 -8.33 17.19
C PRO A 412 -19.76 -6.88 16.80
N LEU A 413 -18.54 -6.60 16.30
CA LEU A 413 -18.14 -5.27 15.85
C LEU A 413 -18.86 -4.89 14.54
N LEU A 414 -18.97 -5.82 13.60
CA LEU A 414 -19.73 -5.61 12.35
C LEU A 414 -21.22 -5.38 12.64
N ARG A 415 -21.78 -6.14 13.58
CA ARG A 415 -23.16 -5.95 14.03
C ARG A 415 -23.37 -4.56 14.64
N LYS A 416 -22.42 -4.10 15.46
CA LYS A 416 -22.45 -2.76 16.04
C LYS A 416 -22.43 -1.69 14.94
N TRP A 417 -21.51 -1.80 13.98
CA TRP A 417 -21.46 -0.91 12.82
C TRP A 417 -22.79 -0.90 12.06
N GLY A 418 -23.40 -2.08 11.84
CA GLY A 418 -24.70 -2.19 11.18
C GLY A 418 -25.81 -1.45 11.91
N LEU A 419 -25.90 -1.59 13.24
CA LEU A 419 -26.86 -0.84 14.06
C LEU A 419 -26.67 0.68 14.00
N GLU A 420 -25.42 1.14 13.84
CA GLU A 420 -25.09 2.57 13.80
C GLU A 420 -25.33 3.21 12.43
N ASN A 421 -25.21 2.44 11.34
CA ASN A 421 -25.10 2.97 9.99
C ASN A 421 -26.15 2.45 9.01
N ILE A 422 -26.96 1.45 9.39
CA ILE A 422 -27.99 0.88 8.53
C ILE A 422 -29.35 1.11 9.19
N GLU A 423 -30.23 1.78 8.45
CA GLU A 423 -31.60 2.03 8.89
C GLU A 423 -32.35 0.72 9.17
N ASN A 424 -33.04 0.65 10.30
CA ASN A 424 -33.82 -0.53 10.75
C ASN A 424 -33.02 -1.85 10.76
N PHE A 425 -31.70 -1.80 10.96
CA PHE A 425 -30.82 -2.98 10.94
C PHE A 425 -31.24 -4.10 11.90
N ASP A 426 -31.80 -3.74 13.04
CA ASP A 426 -32.33 -4.66 14.04
C ASP A 426 -33.54 -5.48 13.55
N LYS A 427 -34.23 -5.01 12.51
CA LYS A 427 -35.36 -5.69 11.85
C LYS A 427 -34.94 -6.50 10.62
N LEU A 428 -33.71 -6.35 10.14
CA LEU A 428 -33.19 -7.11 9.01
C LEU A 428 -32.84 -8.54 9.42
N GLU A 429 -32.98 -9.49 8.50
CA GLU A 429 -32.39 -10.82 8.64
C GLU A 429 -30.86 -10.70 8.51
N GLN A 430 -30.13 -11.02 9.58
CA GLN A 430 -28.68 -10.82 9.66
C GLN A 430 -27.96 -12.16 9.46
N HIS A 431 -27.14 -12.23 8.40
CA HIS A 431 -26.31 -13.39 8.10
C HIS A 431 -24.84 -13.05 8.32
N TYR A 432 -24.17 -13.84 9.15
CA TYR A 432 -22.73 -13.78 9.37
C TYR A 432 -22.14 -15.11 8.91
N GLU A 433 -21.31 -15.08 7.87
CA GLU A 433 -20.86 -16.30 7.21
C GLU A 433 -19.33 -16.35 7.12
N PHE A 434 -18.76 -17.53 7.34
CA PHE A 434 -17.34 -17.81 7.10
C PHE A 434 -17.22 -18.91 6.04
N ILE A 435 -16.68 -18.57 4.88
CA ILE A 435 -16.58 -19.49 3.75
C ILE A 435 -15.11 -19.76 3.44
N THR A 436 -14.73 -21.02 3.35
CA THR A 436 -13.37 -21.43 2.98
C THR A 436 -13.37 -22.41 1.82
N THR A 437 -12.28 -22.43 1.06
CA THR A 437 -12.01 -23.49 0.08
C THR A 437 -11.38 -24.75 0.69
N SER A 438 -10.97 -24.70 1.95
CA SER A 438 -10.43 -25.86 2.68
C SER A 438 -11.50 -26.51 3.56
N ASP A 439 -11.07 -27.33 4.52
CA ASP A 439 -11.89 -27.69 5.69
C ASP A 439 -11.39 -26.94 6.95
N PHE A 440 -12.07 -27.15 8.07
CA PHE A 440 -11.77 -26.58 9.38
C PHE A 440 -11.18 -27.64 10.31
N THR A 441 -10.18 -27.25 11.10
CA THR A 441 -9.70 -28.08 12.22
C THR A 441 -10.83 -28.33 13.23
N SER A 442 -10.77 -29.42 14.00
CA SER A 442 -11.77 -29.71 15.04
C SER A 442 -11.92 -28.56 16.03
N LYS A 443 -10.79 -27.95 16.44
CA LYS A 443 -10.79 -26.78 17.33
C LYS A 443 -11.48 -25.56 16.72
N ALA A 444 -11.32 -25.32 15.42
CA ALA A 444 -12.03 -24.24 14.74
C ALA A 444 -13.54 -24.47 14.70
N LYS A 445 -13.97 -25.73 14.46
CA LYS A 445 -15.39 -26.12 14.50
C LYS A 445 -15.96 -25.90 15.91
N GLU A 446 -15.25 -26.34 16.95
CA GLU A 446 -15.62 -26.10 18.35
C GLU A 446 -15.83 -24.61 18.65
N VAL A 447 -14.94 -23.73 18.19
CA VAL A 447 -15.08 -22.26 18.37
C VAL A 447 -16.39 -21.74 17.80
N PHE A 448 -16.76 -22.13 16.57
CA PHE A 448 -18.02 -21.68 15.96
C PHE A 448 -19.25 -22.27 16.66
N GLU A 449 -19.20 -23.55 17.02
CA GLU A 449 -20.29 -24.24 17.71
C GLU A 449 -20.55 -23.68 19.10
N GLU A 450 -19.50 -23.43 19.89
CA GLU A 450 -19.62 -22.80 21.21
C GLU A 450 -20.17 -21.37 21.12
N PHE A 451 -19.70 -20.61 20.13
CA PHE A 451 -20.23 -19.27 19.88
C PHE A 451 -21.72 -19.29 19.58
N ASN A 452 -22.18 -20.19 18.70
CA ASN A 452 -23.60 -20.34 18.34
C ASN A 452 -24.46 -20.90 19.49
N LYS A 453 -23.89 -21.71 20.39
CA LYS A 453 -24.60 -22.14 21.62
C LYS A 453 -24.86 -20.96 22.55
N ARG A 454 -23.87 -20.08 22.73
CA ARG A 454 -23.90 -18.92 23.64
C ARG A 454 -24.70 -17.74 23.09
N THR A 455 -24.57 -17.44 21.80
CA THR A 455 -25.19 -16.28 21.16
C THR A 455 -26.60 -16.61 20.68
N LYS A 456 -27.62 -15.89 21.16
CA LYS A 456 -29.02 -16.09 20.77
C LYS A 456 -29.56 -15.04 19.80
N LYS A 457 -28.85 -13.91 19.62
CA LYS A 457 -29.30 -12.77 18.82
C LYS A 457 -29.13 -12.96 17.31
N TYR A 458 -28.17 -13.81 16.92
CA TYR A 458 -27.81 -14.13 15.54
C TYR A 458 -26.96 -15.40 15.57
N GLN A 459 -26.76 -16.01 14.39
CA GLN A 459 -25.90 -17.18 14.22
C GLN A 459 -24.77 -16.88 13.25
N VAL A 460 -23.68 -17.61 13.40
CA VAL A 460 -22.58 -17.67 12.43
C VAL A 460 -22.70 -18.97 11.65
N VAL A 461 -22.83 -18.87 10.33
CA VAL A 461 -22.74 -20.01 9.42
C VAL A 461 -21.29 -20.16 8.97
N TYR A 462 -20.78 -21.39 8.90
CA TYR A 462 -19.46 -21.66 8.36
C TYR A 462 -19.54 -22.79 7.34
N LEU A 463 -18.94 -22.58 6.17
CA LEU A 463 -19.01 -23.49 5.03
C LEU A 463 -17.61 -23.87 4.59
N ASN A 464 -17.34 -25.17 4.52
CA ASN A 464 -16.12 -25.70 3.92
C ASN A 464 -16.26 -25.81 2.39
N GLY A 465 -15.16 -26.18 1.72
CA GLY A 465 -15.13 -26.26 0.26
C GLY A 465 -16.21 -27.18 -0.34
N GLN A 466 -16.47 -28.32 0.30
CA GLN A 466 -17.49 -29.28 -0.15
C GLN A 466 -18.90 -28.71 -0.01
N GLN A 467 -19.21 -28.11 1.15
CA GLN A 467 -20.51 -27.49 1.40
C GLN A 467 -20.77 -26.31 0.46
N LEU A 468 -19.73 -25.52 0.15
CA LEU A 468 -19.82 -24.44 -0.83
C LEU A 468 -20.17 -24.97 -2.24
N LEU A 469 -19.51 -26.04 -2.68
CA LEU A 469 -19.81 -26.68 -3.97
C LEU A 469 -21.25 -27.21 -4.03
N GLU A 470 -21.71 -27.83 -2.96
CA GLU A 470 -23.09 -28.32 -2.84
C GLU A 470 -24.10 -27.17 -2.90
N LEU A 471 -23.84 -26.08 -2.18
CA LEU A 471 -24.66 -24.87 -2.22
C LEU A 471 -24.78 -24.30 -3.64
N ILE A 472 -23.66 -24.15 -4.35
CA ILE A 472 -23.63 -23.65 -5.74
C ILE A 472 -24.42 -24.58 -6.67
N LYS A 473 -24.26 -25.90 -6.52
CA LYS A 473 -24.98 -26.89 -7.34
C LYS A 473 -26.49 -26.82 -7.14
N LEU A 474 -26.94 -26.58 -5.91
CA LEU A 474 -28.36 -26.52 -5.53
C LEU A 474 -29.06 -25.25 -6.00
N LYS A 475 -28.38 -24.09 -6.01
CA LYS A 475 -28.99 -22.78 -6.26
C LYS A 475 -29.33 -22.48 -7.73
N ASN A 476 -29.01 -23.39 -8.66
CA ASN A 476 -29.30 -23.28 -10.10
C ASN A 476 -29.01 -21.90 -10.72
N ILE A 477 -27.76 -21.45 -10.59
CA ILE A 477 -27.27 -20.17 -11.10
C ILE A 477 -26.73 -20.29 -12.54
N ASN A 478 -26.80 -19.21 -13.32
CA ASN A 478 -26.34 -19.17 -14.72
C ASN A 478 -24.84 -19.43 -14.84
N SER A 479 -24.05 -18.88 -13.93
CA SER A 479 -22.59 -19.02 -13.96
C SER A 479 -22.07 -20.30 -13.29
N LYS A 480 -22.98 -21.22 -12.91
CA LYS A 480 -22.68 -22.43 -12.09
C LYS A 480 -21.49 -23.21 -12.61
N ASP A 481 -21.51 -23.65 -13.87
CA ASP A 481 -20.48 -24.55 -14.40
C ASP A 481 -19.11 -23.86 -14.46
N LYS A 482 -19.09 -22.57 -14.76
CA LYS A 482 -17.85 -21.77 -14.81
C LYS A 482 -17.27 -21.55 -13.43
N ILE A 483 -18.11 -21.24 -12.43
CA ILE A 483 -17.69 -21.08 -11.04
C ILE A 483 -17.15 -22.40 -10.49
N ILE A 484 -17.88 -23.51 -10.67
CA ILE A 484 -17.44 -24.84 -10.23
C ILE A 484 -16.12 -25.22 -10.90
N LYS A 485 -15.99 -25.01 -12.21
CA LYS A 485 -14.74 -25.27 -12.95
C LYS A 485 -13.58 -24.48 -12.35
N THR A 486 -13.75 -23.17 -12.14
CA THR A 486 -12.72 -22.28 -11.58
C THR A 486 -12.30 -22.73 -10.19
N LEU A 487 -13.27 -23.02 -9.33
CA LEU A 487 -13.01 -23.50 -7.98
C LEU A 487 -12.24 -24.83 -8.00
N ASN A 488 -12.63 -25.77 -8.87
CA ASN A 488 -11.94 -27.06 -9.02
C ASN A 488 -10.52 -26.92 -9.58
N GLU A 489 -10.32 -26.10 -10.60
CA GLU A 489 -9.02 -25.96 -11.27
C GLU A 489 -7.97 -25.30 -10.39
N HIS A 490 -8.37 -24.43 -9.46
CA HIS A 490 -7.42 -23.54 -8.79
C HIS A 490 -7.43 -23.62 -7.27
N TYR A 491 -8.54 -24.04 -6.65
CA TYR A 491 -8.64 -24.20 -5.19
C TYR A 491 -8.79 -25.65 -4.76
N PHE A 492 -9.61 -26.42 -5.47
CA PHE A 492 -9.97 -27.78 -5.05
C PHE A 492 -9.30 -28.89 -5.85
N LYS A 493 -8.23 -28.63 -6.64
CA LYS A 493 -7.60 -29.64 -7.53
C LYS A 493 -7.63 -31.03 -6.89
N MET A 494 -8.60 -31.84 -7.30
CA MET A 494 -8.72 -33.21 -6.87
C MET A 494 -7.46 -33.90 -7.38
N GLU A 495 -6.71 -34.57 -6.49
CA GLU A 495 -5.77 -35.58 -6.96
C GLU A 495 -6.57 -36.53 -7.87
N ILE A 496 -6.22 -36.54 -9.17
CA ILE A 496 -6.66 -37.59 -10.08
C ILE A 496 -5.82 -38.83 -9.79
#